data_AF-A0AAU7WJB9-F1
#
_entry.id   AF-A0AAU7WJB9-F1
#
_cell.length_a   1.000
_cell.length_b   1.000
_cell.length_c   1.000
_cell.angle_alpha   90.00
_cell.angle_beta   90.00
_cell.angle_gamma   90.00
#
_symmetry.space_group_name_H-M   'P 1'
#
loop_
_entity.id
_entity.type
_entity.pdbx_description
1 polymer ?
#
loop_
_entity_poly.entity_id
_entity_poly.type
_entity_poly.pdbx_seq_one_letter_code
_entity_poly.pdbx_strand_id
1 'polypeptide(L)'
;MATIYKLAPYLLMAGMICLTADGLWVADHYDWIRPAFPKQTWNFLAIGVLLVLIAHFIIRLHETNGVRAENHGLKTDNRQYFNKLWEKRERVGNQLCVIVLILLGCSFLVDILFMVFIAKLLVLLGIVGIAFVYMAHDDHMPEHEYPYGKSTRIRRILKWLDYRKHPFSISFFLYLFIVIAILLQKPLDYELDLQSNGSSRYATDVPFDMYALAGFLFACTFLYIFHHCDFFGIRPKKQSDDKLLFIHFAEMMICGIIFFIFIFLLFEALLQE
;
A
#
# COMPACT_ATOMS: atom_id res chain seq x y z
N MET A 1 -21.57 -19.13 1.98
CA MET A 1 -20.78 -18.27 1.05
C MET A 1 -20.85 -16.80 1.43
N ALA A 2 -22.03 -16.22 1.69
CA ALA A 2 -22.19 -14.80 2.05
C ALA A 2 -21.39 -14.35 3.30
N THR A 3 -21.27 -15.18 4.33
CA THR A 3 -20.48 -14.85 5.55
C THR A 3 -18.97 -14.81 5.26
N ILE A 4 -18.48 -15.72 4.40
CA ILE A 4 -17.06 -15.79 4.01
C ILE A 4 -16.71 -14.58 3.14
N TYR A 5 -17.62 -14.17 2.25
CA TYR A 5 -17.44 -12.97 1.44
C TYR A 5 -17.31 -11.69 2.28
N LYS A 6 -18.12 -11.55 3.33
CA LYS A 6 -18.05 -10.41 4.27
C LYS A 6 -16.72 -10.37 5.03
N LEU A 7 -16.03 -11.50 5.20
CA LEU A 7 -14.72 -11.57 5.84
C LEU A 7 -13.57 -11.19 4.87
N ALA A 8 -13.79 -11.29 3.56
CA ALA A 8 -12.76 -11.09 2.55
C ALA A 8 -12.02 -9.73 2.63
N PRO A 9 -12.68 -8.56 2.79
CA PRO A 9 -11.95 -7.31 2.89
C PRO A 9 -11.09 -7.22 4.16
N TYR A 10 -11.50 -7.88 5.24
CA TYR A 10 -10.72 -7.95 6.49
C TYR A 10 -9.52 -8.90 6.36
N LEU A 11 -9.69 -10.03 5.68
CA LEU A 11 -8.56 -10.91 5.34
C LEU A 11 -7.54 -10.20 4.45
N LEU A 12 -8.03 -9.46 3.45
CA LEU A 12 -7.16 -8.68 2.56
C LEU A 12 -6.38 -7.64 3.36
N MET A 13 -7.05 -6.86 4.22
CA MET A 13 -6.38 -5.89 5.10
C MET A 13 -5.40 -6.53 6.06
N ALA A 14 -5.73 -7.67 6.67
CA ALA A 14 -4.81 -8.40 7.54
C ALA A 14 -3.57 -8.88 6.77
N GLY A 15 -3.75 -9.40 5.55
CA GLY A 15 -2.65 -9.77 4.66
C GLY A 15 -1.75 -8.60 4.32
N MET A 16 -2.34 -7.45 3.96
CA MET A 16 -1.59 -6.23 3.66
C MET A 16 -0.83 -5.69 4.86
N ILE A 17 -1.46 -5.64 6.04
CA ILE A 17 -0.80 -5.24 7.29
C ILE A 17 0.38 -6.16 7.58
N CYS A 18 0.19 -7.48 7.46
CA CYS A 18 1.24 -8.47 7.67
C CYS A 18 2.43 -8.22 6.73
N LEU A 19 2.17 -8.04 5.44
CA LEU A 19 3.21 -7.75 4.44
C LEU A 19 3.94 -6.44 4.72
N THR A 20 3.20 -5.36 4.97
CA THR A 20 3.82 -4.05 5.15
C THR A 20 4.55 -3.93 6.48
N ALA A 21 4.02 -4.51 7.56
CA ALA A 21 4.68 -4.46 8.87
C ALA A 21 5.96 -5.29 8.87
N ASP A 22 5.92 -6.51 8.31
CA ASP A 22 7.08 -7.38 8.20
C ASP A 22 8.16 -6.76 7.30
N GLY A 23 7.79 -6.30 6.09
CA GLY A 23 8.74 -5.71 5.16
C GLY A 23 9.35 -4.39 5.65
N LEU A 24 8.59 -3.55 6.36
CA LEU A 24 9.13 -2.33 6.98
C LEU A 24 10.06 -2.67 8.15
N TRP A 25 9.72 -3.69 8.95
CA TRP A 25 10.60 -4.14 10.02
C TRP A 25 11.93 -4.69 9.48
N VAL A 26 11.88 -5.46 8.40
CA VAL A 26 13.06 -5.96 7.68
C VAL A 26 13.93 -4.80 7.18
N ALA A 27 13.31 -3.81 6.54
CA ALA A 27 14.01 -2.64 6.03
C ALA A 27 14.64 -1.80 7.16
N ASP A 28 13.97 -1.64 8.30
CA ASP A 28 14.48 -0.84 9.42
C ASP A 28 15.61 -1.54 10.21
N HIS A 29 15.73 -2.87 10.16
CA HIS A 29 16.68 -3.64 10.98
C HIS A 29 17.78 -4.32 10.16
N TYR A 30 17.93 -3.98 8.88
CA TYR A 30 18.84 -4.68 7.96
C TYR A 30 20.31 -4.66 8.37
N ASP A 31 20.77 -3.56 8.99
CA ASP A 31 22.16 -3.42 9.46
C ASP A 31 22.44 -4.22 10.74
N TRP A 32 21.41 -4.38 11.58
CA TRP A 32 21.59 -4.83 12.97
C TRP A 32 21.51 -6.35 13.11
N ILE A 33 20.85 -7.03 12.16
CA ILE A 33 20.61 -8.47 12.22
C ILE A 33 21.69 -9.21 11.44
N ARG A 34 22.59 -9.88 12.17
CA ARG A 34 23.59 -10.83 11.64
C ARG A 34 23.55 -12.12 12.48
N PRO A 35 23.72 -13.32 11.89
CA PRO A 35 24.10 -13.60 10.49
C PRO A 35 22.93 -13.74 9.51
N ALA A 36 21.69 -13.92 9.96
CA ALA A 36 20.52 -14.04 9.09
C ALA A 36 19.25 -13.59 9.80
N PHE A 37 18.25 -13.17 9.02
CA PHE A 37 16.93 -12.83 9.55
C PHE A 37 16.23 -14.07 10.15
N PRO A 38 15.37 -13.88 11.18
CA PRO A 38 14.60 -14.98 11.75
C PRO A 38 13.70 -15.65 10.71
N LYS A 39 13.54 -16.98 10.81
CA LYS A 39 12.63 -17.74 9.93
C LYS A 39 11.18 -17.25 9.98
N GLN A 40 10.80 -16.62 11.10
CA GLN A 40 9.49 -16.03 11.31
C GLN A 40 9.18 -14.96 10.27
N THR A 41 10.17 -14.18 9.83
CA THR A 41 10.02 -13.14 8.81
C THR A 41 9.59 -13.73 7.47
N TRP A 42 10.26 -14.79 7.01
CA TRP A 42 9.83 -15.54 5.81
C TRP A 42 8.41 -16.10 5.94
N ASN A 43 8.04 -16.59 7.12
CA ASN A 43 6.69 -17.10 7.37
C ASN A 43 5.64 -15.98 7.34
N PHE A 44 5.91 -14.82 7.93
CA PHE A 44 4.99 -13.67 7.91
C PHE A 44 4.80 -13.12 6.51
N LEU A 45 5.88 -13.02 5.72
CA LEU A 45 5.78 -12.66 4.31
C LEU A 45 4.89 -13.64 3.54
N ALA A 46 5.12 -14.95 3.70
CA ALA A 46 4.33 -15.99 3.02
C ALA A 46 2.86 -15.98 3.46
N ILE A 47 2.59 -15.84 4.76
CA ILE A 47 1.23 -15.73 5.31
C ILE A 47 0.54 -14.48 4.74
N GLY A 48 1.23 -13.35 4.69
CA GLY A 48 0.71 -12.11 4.13
C GLY A 48 0.28 -12.26 2.67
N VAL A 49 1.16 -12.80 1.81
CA VAL A 49 0.83 -13.09 0.40
C VAL A 49 -0.34 -14.07 0.29
N LEU A 50 -0.34 -15.13 1.10
CA LEU A 50 -1.40 -16.14 1.09
C LEU A 50 -2.76 -15.55 1.47
N LEU A 51 -2.82 -14.70 2.50
CA LEU A 51 -4.05 -14.02 2.90
C LEU A 51 -4.60 -13.11 1.80
N VAL A 52 -3.73 -12.36 1.12
CA VAL A 52 -4.11 -11.53 -0.03
C VAL A 52 -4.69 -12.39 -1.16
N LEU A 53 -4.03 -13.51 -1.50
CA LEU A 53 -4.48 -14.43 -2.54
C LEU A 53 -5.83 -15.08 -2.19
N ILE A 54 -5.99 -15.57 -0.96
CA ILE A 54 -7.24 -16.17 -0.49
C ILE A 54 -8.38 -15.15 -0.54
N ALA A 55 -8.15 -13.93 -0.05
CA ALA A 55 -9.15 -12.88 -0.08
C ALA A 55 -9.55 -12.50 -1.51
N HIS A 56 -8.55 -12.34 -2.40
CA HIS A 56 -8.80 -12.08 -3.82
C HIS A 56 -9.63 -13.20 -4.46
N PHE A 57 -9.28 -14.47 -4.22
CA PHE A 57 -10.01 -15.61 -4.77
C PHE A 57 -11.46 -15.69 -4.26
N ILE A 58 -11.70 -15.43 -2.97
CA ILE A 58 -13.06 -15.36 -2.40
C ILE A 58 -13.90 -14.29 -3.11
N ILE A 59 -13.31 -13.10 -3.32
CA ILE A 59 -14.01 -12.00 -3.98
C ILE A 59 -14.35 -12.35 -5.43
N ARG A 60 -13.36 -12.88 -6.18
CA ARG A 60 -13.55 -13.26 -7.59
C ARG A 60 -14.58 -14.37 -7.76
N LEU A 61 -14.55 -15.39 -6.90
CA LEU A 61 -15.55 -16.47 -6.91
C LEU A 61 -16.97 -15.93 -6.70
N HIS A 62 -17.14 -14.97 -5.79
CA HIS A 62 -18.44 -14.35 -5.53
C HIS A 62 -18.96 -13.57 -6.74
N GLU A 63 -18.10 -12.83 -7.44
CA GLU A 63 -18.46 -12.12 -8.68
C GLU A 63 -18.90 -13.08 -9.79
N THR A 64 -18.15 -14.17 -10.03
CA THR A 64 -18.49 -15.16 -11.07
C THR A 64 -19.80 -15.88 -10.82
N ASN A 65 -20.22 -16.02 -9.56
CA ASN A 65 -21.48 -16.65 -9.20
C ASN A 65 -22.70 -15.73 -9.40
N GLY A 66 -22.52 -14.55 -10.01
CA GLY A 66 -23.62 -13.64 -10.35
C GLY A 66 -24.26 -12.96 -9.13
N VAL A 67 -23.72 -13.18 -7.93
CA VAL A 67 -24.13 -12.48 -6.72
C VAL A 67 -23.45 -11.11 -6.71
N ARG A 68 -23.79 -10.27 -7.69
CA ARG A 68 -23.62 -8.82 -7.50
C ARG A 68 -24.49 -8.49 -6.30
N ALA A 69 -23.97 -7.66 -5.39
CA ALA A 69 -24.63 -7.27 -4.15
C ALA A 69 -25.93 -6.48 -4.42
N GLU A 70 -26.93 -7.11 -5.00
CA GLU A 70 -28.29 -6.64 -5.06
C GLU A 70 -28.91 -6.90 -3.68
N ASN A 71 -29.39 -5.81 -3.09
CA ASN A 71 -30.29 -5.80 -1.94
C ASN A 71 -29.68 -6.19 -0.58
N HIS A 72 -28.69 -5.42 -0.12
CA HIS A 72 -28.54 -5.20 1.33
C HIS A 72 -29.35 -3.96 1.72
N GLY A 73 -30.57 -4.21 2.23
CA GLY A 73 -31.58 -3.21 2.57
C GLY A 73 -31.06 -2.05 3.42
N LEU A 74 -31.61 -0.85 3.15
CA LEU A 74 -31.81 0.33 4.02
C LEU A 74 -30.76 0.75 5.08
N LYS A 75 -29.56 0.18 5.14
CA LYS A 75 -28.47 0.68 5.99
C LYS A 75 -27.83 1.91 5.35
N THR A 76 -27.77 3.00 6.10
CA THR A 76 -27.09 4.25 5.72
C THR A 76 -25.68 3.97 5.21
N ASP A 77 -25.34 4.48 4.02
CA ASP A 77 -23.98 4.40 3.47
C ASP A 77 -23.07 5.39 4.21
N ASN A 78 -22.05 4.87 4.88
CA ASN A 78 -21.10 5.68 5.65
C ASN A 78 -20.25 6.58 4.74
N ARG A 79 -20.30 6.42 3.41
CA ARG A 79 -19.66 7.32 2.45
C ARG A 79 -19.99 8.80 2.67
N GLN A 80 -21.20 9.12 3.13
CA GLN A 80 -21.59 10.49 3.47
C GLN A 80 -20.71 11.11 4.58
N TYR A 81 -20.27 10.30 5.54
CA TYR A 81 -19.35 10.75 6.59
C TYR A 81 -17.99 11.12 5.98
N PHE A 82 -17.45 10.27 5.10
CA PHE A 82 -16.17 10.52 4.45
C PHE A 82 -16.20 11.71 3.50
N ASN A 83 -17.33 11.95 2.82
CA ASN A 83 -17.52 13.17 2.02
C ASN A 83 -17.45 14.43 2.90
N LYS A 84 -18.15 14.44 4.05
CA LYS A 84 -18.08 15.55 5.01
C LYS A 84 -16.67 15.73 5.59
N LEU A 85 -15.96 14.63 5.82
CA LEU A 85 -14.58 14.66 6.29
C LEU A 85 -13.65 15.29 5.23
N TRP A 86 -13.85 14.93 3.95
CA TRP A 86 -13.11 15.47 2.82
C TRP A 86 -13.36 16.97 2.57
N GLU A 87 -14.61 17.41 2.72
CA GLU A 87 -14.98 18.83 2.66
C GLU A 87 -14.25 19.64 3.76
N LYS A 88 -14.11 19.07 4.95
CA LYS A 88 -13.44 19.71 6.10
C LYS A 88 -11.97 19.32 6.23
N ARG A 89 -11.35 18.75 5.18
CA ARG A 89 -10.00 18.17 5.24
C ARG A 89 -8.93 19.14 5.72
N GLU A 90 -9.01 20.42 5.37
CA GLU A 90 -8.04 21.42 5.82
C GLU A 90 -8.12 21.66 7.33
N ARG A 91 -9.35 21.81 7.85
CA ARG A 91 -9.57 22.01 9.29
C ARG A 91 -9.17 20.77 10.09
N VAL A 92 -9.59 19.59 9.65
CA VAL A 92 -9.28 18.32 10.31
C VAL A 92 -7.79 18.01 10.20
N GLY A 93 -7.19 18.23 9.02
CA GLY A 93 -5.76 18.09 8.79
C GLY A 93 -4.95 18.99 9.71
N ASN A 94 -5.31 20.27 9.85
CA ASN A 94 -4.64 21.18 10.78
C ASN A 94 -4.74 20.71 12.24
N GLN A 95 -5.90 20.20 12.67
CA GLN A 95 -6.06 19.64 14.01
C GLN A 95 -5.18 18.40 14.22
N LEU A 96 -5.14 17.49 13.24
CA LEU A 96 -4.28 16.32 13.27
C LEU A 96 -2.80 16.70 13.30
N CYS A 97 -2.37 17.71 12.52
CA CYS A 97 -1.00 18.22 12.56
C CYS A 97 -0.62 18.73 13.96
N VAL A 98 -1.51 19.46 14.63
CA VAL A 98 -1.26 19.91 16.01
C VAL A 98 -1.13 18.71 16.96
N ILE A 99 -2.00 17.70 16.84
CA ILE A 99 -1.91 16.48 17.65
C ILE A 99 -0.59 15.74 17.40
N VAL A 100 -0.18 15.62 16.13
CA VAL A 100 1.09 15.00 15.73
C VAL A 100 2.27 15.75 16.34
N LEU A 101 2.28 17.09 16.29
CA LEU A 101 3.33 17.89 16.89
C LEU A 101 3.42 17.73 18.41
N ILE A 102 2.27 17.66 19.09
CA ILE A 102 2.22 17.40 20.54
C ILE A 102 2.76 16.00 20.85
N LEU A 103 2.32 14.98 20.10
CA LEU A 103 2.79 13.61 20.28
C LEU A 103 4.32 13.50 20.08
N LEU A 104 4.84 14.08 19.00
CA LEU A 104 6.28 14.11 18.73
C LEU A 104 7.05 14.85 19.82
N GLY A 105 6.54 15.99 20.29
CA GLY A 105 7.13 16.74 21.40
C GLY A 105 7.17 15.93 22.69
N CYS A 106 6.08 15.22 23.04
CA CYS A 106 6.05 14.32 24.18
C CYS A 106 7.01 13.12 24.03
N SER A 107 7.10 12.52 22.84
CA SER A 107 8.02 11.41 22.57
C SER A 107 9.49 11.84 22.65
N PHE A 108 9.79 13.06 22.20
CA PHE A 108 11.14 13.64 22.29
C PHE A 108 11.63 13.80 23.73
N LEU A 109 10.71 14.07 24.69
CA LEU A 109 11.05 14.14 26.11
C LEU A 109 11.46 12.78 26.70
N VAL A 110 11.11 11.67 26.05
CA VAL A 110 11.47 10.32 26.49
C VAL A 110 12.82 9.91 25.91
N ASP A 111 12.93 9.89 24.58
CA ASP A 111 14.14 9.50 23.84
C ASP A 111 14.02 9.95 22.37
N ILE A 112 15.12 10.40 21.77
CA ILE A 112 15.21 10.76 20.35
C ILE A 112 14.93 9.55 19.46
N LEU A 113 15.44 8.36 19.81
CA LEU A 113 15.20 7.14 19.02
C LEU A 113 13.71 6.75 19.07
N PHE A 114 13.09 6.89 20.24
CA PHE A 114 11.66 6.66 20.40
C PHE A 114 10.83 7.67 19.59
N MET A 115 11.22 8.95 19.58
CA MET A 115 10.59 9.97 18.74
C MET A 115 10.67 9.62 17.25
N VAL A 116 11.84 9.18 16.75
CA VAL A 116 12.00 8.77 15.34
C VAL A 116 11.09 7.58 15.00
N PHE A 117 11.01 6.59 15.89
CA PHE A 117 10.10 5.45 15.73
C PHE A 117 8.63 5.90 15.65
N ILE A 118 8.19 6.78 16.56
CA ILE A 118 6.83 7.33 16.56
C ILE A 118 6.58 8.16 15.29
N ALA A 119 7.55 8.94 14.82
CA ALA A 119 7.44 9.72 13.59
C ALA A 119 7.21 8.81 12.37
N LYS A 120 8.00 7.75 12.20
CA LYS A 120 7.82 6.76 11.13
C LYS A 120 6.42 6.13 11.16
N LEU A 121 5.96 5.74 12.36
CA LEU A 121 4.62 5.16 12.54
C LEU A 121 3.50 6.16 12.16
N LEU A 122 3.62 7.41 12.59
CA LEU A 122 2.66 8.47 12.28
C LEU A 122 2.64 8.80 10.78
N VAL A 123 3.79 8.79 10.11
CA VAL A 123 3.87 8.95 8.64
C VAL A 123 3.11 7.82 7.95
N LEU A 124 3.36 6.55 8.32
CA LEU A 124 2.66 5.41 7.75
C LEU A 124 1.13 5.53 7.98
N LEU A 125 0.71 5.78 9.22
CA LEU A 125 -0.71 5.94 9.56
C LEU A 125 -1.34 7.13 8.82
N GLY A 126 -0.61 8.21 8.63
CA GLY A 126 -1.03 9.37 7.86
C GLY A 126 -1.27 9.01 6.39
N ILE A 127 -0.32 8.34 5.75
CA ILE A 127 -0.43 7.91 4.34
C ILE A 127 -1.61 6.95 4.17
N VAL A 128 -1.71 5.93 5.03
CA VAL A 128 -2.81 4.94 4.99
C VAL A 128 -4.16 5.61 5.25
N GLY A 129 -4.23 6.53 6.22
CA GLY A 129 -5.44 7.27 6.55
C GLY A 129 -5.90 8.19 5.42
N ILE A 130 -4.98 8.94 4.80
CA ILE A 130 -5.27 9.79 3.63
C ILE A 130 -5.74 8.92 2.47
N ALA A 131 -5.03 7.82 2.17
CA ALA A 131 -5.42 6.88 1.12
C ALA A 131 -6.82 6.31 1.38
N PHE A 132 -7.13 5.92 2.62
CA PHE A 132 -8.45 5.43 2.99
C PHE A 132 -9.54 6.47 2.74
N VAL A 133 -9.37 7.70 3.23
CA VAL A 133 -10.37 8.77 3.05
C VAL A 133 -10.52 9.12 1.58
N TYR A 134 -9.42 9.23 0.84
CA TYR A 134 -9.42 9.53 -0.60
C TYR A 134 -10.07 8.43 -1.45
N MET A 135 -9.95 7.15 -1.07
CA MET A 135 -10.65 6.07 -1.76
C MET A 135 -12.12 5.95 -1.32
N ALA A 136 -12.41 6.30 -0.06
CA ALA A 136 -13.75 6.22 0.51
C ALA A 136 -14.68 7.34 0.03
N HIS A 137 -14.17 8.57 -0.20
CA HIS A 137 -15.02 9.68 -0.61
C HIS A 137 -15.57 9.50 -2.04
N ASP A 138 -16.75 10.04 -2.31
CA ASP A 138 -17.34 10.06 -3.64
C ASP A 138 -16.97 11.36 -4.35
N ASP A 139 -16.11 11.28 -5.36
CA ASP A 139 -16.02 12.36 -6.32
C ASP A 139 -17.29 12.33 -7.15
N HIS A 140 -18.17 13.31 -6.97
CA HIS A 140 -19.39 13.49 -7.77
C HIS A 140 -19.08 13.88 -9.23
N MET A 141 -17.87 13.57 -9.71
CA MET A 141 -17.45 13.85 -11.07
C MET A 141 -18.29 13.01 -12.03
N PRO A 142 -18.81 13.61 -13.11
CA PRO A 142 -19.52 12.86 -14.13
C PRO A 142 -18.62 11.73 -14.61
N GLU A 143 -19.19 10.54 -14.84
CA GLU A 143 -18.46 9.42 -15.44
C GLU A 143 -17.95 9.86 -16.83
N HIS A 144 -16.74 10.42 -16.88
CA HIS A 144 -15.99 10.52 -18.10
C HIS A 144 -15.52 9.10 -18.41
N GLU A 145 -16.29 8.37 -19.21
CA GLU A 145 -15.79 7.16 -19.84
C GLU A 145 -14.64 7.58 -20.76
N TYR A 146 -13.40 7.46 -20.27
CA TYR A 146 -12.24 7.65 -21.11
C TYR A 146 -12.29 6.57 -22.19
N PRO A 147 -12.35 6.93 -23.47
CA PRO A 147 -12.28 5.95 -24.53
C PRO A 147 -10.89 5.32 -24.47
N TYR A 148 -10.80 4.11 -23.90
CA TYR A 148 -9.61 3.27 -23.97
C TYR A 148 -9.11 3.31 -25.42
N GLY A 149 -7.86 3.73 -25.61
CA GLY A 149 -7.32 4.06 -26.93
C GLY A 149 -7.59 2.98 -28.00
N LYS A 150 -7.70 3.40 -29.26
CA LYS A 150 -8.10 2.56 -30.41
C LYS A 150 -7.26 1.28 -30.62
N SER A 151 -6.09 1.16 -29.99
CA SER A 151 -5.21 -0.01 -30.10
C SER A 151 -5.60 -1.14 -29.14
N THR A 152 -5.86 -2.32 -29.70
CA THR A 152 -6.22 -3.54 -28.96
C THR A 152 -5.14 -3.99 -27.98
N ARG A 153 -3.86 -3.71 -28.26
CA ARG A 153 -2.73 -4.04 -27.36
C ARG A 153 -2.69 -3.15 -26.14
N ILE A 154 -2.79 -1.83 -26.32
CA ILE A 154 -2.81 -0.85 -25.22
C ILE A 154 -4.00 -1.11 -24.32
N ARG A 155 -5.17 -1.40 -24.90
CA ARG A 155 -6.37 -1.76 -24.13
C ARG A 155 -6.18 -3.04 -23.30
N ARG A 156 -5.42 -4.02 -23.79
CA ARG A 156 -5.14 -5.25 -23.05
C ARG A 156 -4.21 -5.01 -21.86
N ILE A 157 -3.18 -4.19 -22.03
CA ILE A 157 -2.25 -3.78 -20.96
C ILE A 157 -2.99 -2.97 -19.90
N LEU A 158 -3.78 -1.97 -20.31
CA LEU A 158 -4.59 -1.18 -19.37
C LEU A 158 -5.59 -2.04 -18.59
N LYS A 159 -6.16 -3.09 -19.20
CA LYS A 159 -7.02 -4.04 -18.49
C LYS A 159 -6.28 -4.90 -17.46
N TRP A 160 -4.98 -5.14 -17.68
CA TRP A 160 -4.08 -5.88 -16.79
C TRP A 160 -3.54 -5.04 -15.65
N LEU A 161 -3.55 -3.71 -15.79
CA LEU A 161 -3.18 -2.78 -14.74
C LEU A 161 -4.40 -2.27 -13.97
N ASP A 162 -5.62 -2.66 -14.35
CA ASP A 162 -6.84 -2.22 -13.68
C ASP A 162 -6.95 -2.80 -12.25
N TYR A 163 -6.45 -2.06 -11.26
CA TYR A 163 -6.44 -2.44 -9.84
C TYR A 163 -7.81 -2.60 -9.21
N ARG A 164 -8.87 -2.23 -9.93
CA ARG A 164 -10.24 -2.62 -9.55
C ARG A 164 -10.46 -4.11 -9.74
N LYS A 165 -9.66 -4.82 -10.52
CA LYS A 165 -9.83 -6.27 -10.78
C LYS A 165 -8.94 -7.16 -9.95
N HIS A 166 -7.84 -6.63 -9.42
CA HIS A 166 -6.93 -7.35 -8.53
C HIS A 166 -6.17 -6.38 -7.62
N PRO A 167 -5.77 -6.81 -6.41
CA PRO A 167 -5.00 -5.98 -5.49
C PRO A 167 -3.50 -5.92 -5.83
N PHE A 168 -3.02 -6.67 -6.83
CA PHE A 168 -1.59 -6.75 -7.18
C PHE A 168 -1.16 -5.55 -8.04
N SER A 169 -0.60 -4.53 -7.40
CA SER A 169 -0.10 -3.32 -8.06
C SER A 169 1.38 -3.42 -8.44
N ILE A 170 1.92 -2.45 -9.19
CA ILE A 170 3.36 -2.39 -9.50
C ILE A 170 4.17 -2.27 -8.21
N SER A 171 3.72 -1.41 -7.28
CA SER A 171 4.30 -1.29 -5.94
C SER A 171 4.29 -2.61 -5.19
N PHE A 172 3.26 -3.44 -5.31
CA PHE A 172 3.19 -4.73 -4.63
C PHE A 172 4.36 -5.63 -5.04
N PHE A 173 4.62 -5.77 -6.34
CA PHE A 173 5.73 -6.58 -6.83
C PHE A 173 7.08 -5.98 -6.48
N LEU A 174 7.24 -4.67 -6.63
CA LEU A 174 8.48 -3.98 -6.29
C LEU A 174 8.81 -4.10 -4.79
N TYR A 175 7.80 -3.91 -3.92
CA TYR A 175 7.93 -4.07 -2.48
C TYR A 175 8.39 -5.48 -2.10
N LEU A 176 7.72 -6.51 -2.63
CA LEU A 176 8.12 -7.90 -2.40
C LEU A 176 9.54 -8.17 -2.89
N PHE A 177 9.91 -7.64 -4.05
CA PHE A 177 11.24 -7.83 -4.62
C PHE A 177 12.33 -7.24 -3.72
N ILE A 178 12.13 -6.02 -3.22
CA ILE A 178 13.06 -5.36 -2.28
C ILE A 178 13.15 -6.17 -0.98
N VAL A 179 12.03 -6.57 -0.37
CA VAL A 179 12.05 -7.36 0.88
C VAL A 179 12.80 -8.67 0.69
N ILE A 180 12.49 -9.42 -0.38
CA ILE A 180 13.13 -10.70 -0.67
C ILE A 180 14.63 -10.50 -0.90
N ALA A 181 15.04 -9.47 -1.63
CA ALA A 181 16.45 -9.17 -1.83
C ALA A 181 17.18 -8.87 -0.50
N ILE A 182 16.59 -8.07 0.38
CA ILE A 182 17.15 -7.77 1.71
C ILE A 182 17.27 -9.05 2.56
N LEU A 183 16.27 -9.93 2.50
CA LEU A 183 16.29 -11.21 3.21
C LEU A 183 17.33 -12.20 2.66
N LEU A 184 17.58 -12.16 1.35
CA LEU A 184 18.53 -13.04 0.67
C LEU A 184 19.97 -12.53 0.72
N GLN A 185 20.20 -11.23 0.94
CA GLN A 185 21.54 -10.64 0.93
C GLN A 185 22.50 -11.38 1.90
N LYS A 186 22.03 -11.67 3.12
CA LYS A 186 22.87 -12.25 4.19
C LYS A 186 23.20 -13.73 3.96
N PRO A 187 22.23 -14.61 3.63
CA PRO A 187 22.56 -16.00 3.33
C PRO A 187 23.38 -16.18 2.04
N LEU A 188 23.37 -15.19 1.15
CA LEU A 188 24.17 -15.21 -0.09
C LEU A 188 25.48 -14.41 0.03
N ASP A 189 25.78 -13.83 1.19
CA ASP A 189 26.99 -13.04 1.47
C ASP A 189 27.19 -11.81 0.56
N TYR A 190 26.09 -11.23 0.04
CA TYR A 190 26.10 -9.97 -0.68
C TYR A 190 25.83 -8.79 0.28
N GLU A 191 26.65 -7.73 0.20
CA GLU A 191 26.39 -6.48 0.91
C GLU A 191 25.55 -5.54 0.03
N LEU A 192 24.30 -5.30 0.42
CA LEU A 192 23.48 -4.22 -0.16
C LEU A 192 23.67 -2.97 0.70
N ASP A 193 24.34 -1.97 0.15
CA ASP A 193 24.42 -0.66 0.80
C ASP A 193 23.07 0.08 0.64
N LEU A 194 22.14 -0.18 1.57
CA LEU A 194 20.80 0.41 1.52
C LEU A 194 20.78 1.89 1.94
N GLN A 195 21.89 2.39 2.49
CA GLN A 195 22.14 3.81 2.76
C GLN A 195 23.21 4.27 1.79
N SER A 196 22.86 5.00 0.72
CA SER A 196 23.88 5.61 -0.13
C SER A 196 24.70 6.65 0.66
N ASN A 197 25.76 6.20 1.34
CA ASN A 197 26.67 6.98 2.17
C ASN A 197 27.72 7.73 1.34
N GLY A 198 27.42 8.01 0.07
CA GLY A 198 28.31 8.73 -0.83
C GLY A 198 28.00 10.22 -0.93
N SER A 199 28.38 11.05 0.06
CA SER A 199 28.50 12.54 0.02
C SER A 199 27.35 13.40 -0.56
N SER A 200 26.29 12.79 -1.07
CA SER A 200 25.22 13.44 -1.81
C SER A 200 24.02 13.52 -0.89
N ARG A 201 23.65 14.74 -0.51
CA ARG A 201 22.45 15.06 0.28
C ARG A 201 21.12 14.71 -0.43
N TYR A 202 21.17 13.93 -1.51
CA TYR A 202 20.09 13.68 -2.45
C TYR A 202 19.84 12.18 -2.73
N ALA A 203 20.57 11.27 -2.09
CA ALA A 203 20.27 9.85 -2.22
C ALA A 203 19.11 9.47 -1.28
N THR A 204 18.08 8.79 -1.80
CA THR A 204 16.97 8.29 -0.99
C THR A 204 17.41 7.07 -0.19
N ASP A 205 16.85 6.93 1.01
CA ASP A 205 17.09 5.81 1.92
C ASP A 205 16.06 4.70 1.59
N VAL A 206 16.51 3.47 1.34
CA VAL A 206 15.61 2.36 0.94
C VAL A 206 14.48 2.11 1.95
N PRO A 207 14.68 2.22 3.28
CA PRO A 207 13.60 2.21 4.26
C PRO A 207 12.52 3.26 3.98
N PHE A 208 12.89 4.50 3.63
CA PHE A 208 11.93 5.54 3.29
C PHE A 208 11.13 5.19 2.02
N ASP A 209 11.81 4.67 1.00
CA ASP A 209 11.18 4.20 -0.24
C ASP A 209 10.17 3.07 0.03
N MET A 210 10.48 2.18 0.98
CA MET A 210 9.57 1.12 1.44
C MET A 210 8.30 1.66 2.11
N TYR A 211 8.37 2.77 2.87
CA TYR A 211 7.18 3.43 3.42
C TYR A 211 6.29 4.01 2.32
N ALA A 212 6.89 4.61 1.28
CA ALA A 212 6.14 5.14 0.13
C ALA A 212 5.43 4.02 -0.64
N LEU A 213 6.12 2.90 -0.90
CA LEU A 213 5.52 1.71 -1.52
C LEU A 213 4.38 1.15 -0.68
N ALA A 214 4.57 1.02 0.64
CA ALA A 214 3.51 0.56 1.56
C ALA A 214 2.25 1.43 1.44
N GLY A 215 2.39 2.74 1.30
CA GLY A 215 1.28 3.65 1.03
C GLY A 215 0.48 3.29 -0.22
N PHE A 216 1.15 3.02 -1.34
CA PHE A 216 0.51 2.60 -2.59
C PHE A 216 -0.17 1.22 -2.47
N LEU A 217 0.45 0.29 -1.75
CA LEU A 217 -0.13 -1.01 -1.42
C LEU A 217 -1.50 -0.86 -0.76
N PHE A 218 -1.60 0.02 0.25
CA PHE A 218 -2.87 0.30 0.91
C PHE A 218 -3.85 1.04 0.00
N ALA A 219 -3.41 2.03 -0.78
CA ALA A 219 -4.27 2.76 -1.71
C ALA A 219 -4.92 1.84 -2.75
N CYS A 220 -4.13 0.95 -3.37
CA CYS A 220 -4.63 -0.05 -4.33
C CYS A 220 -5.57 -1.06 -3.65
N THR A 221 -5.24 -1.46 -2.42
CA THR A 221 -6.09 -2.36 -1.63
C THR A 221 -7.45 -1.73 -1.33
N PHE A 222 -7.49 -0.47 -0.88
CA PHE A 222 -8.75 0.24 -0.61
C PHE A 222 -9.56 0.44 -1.89
N LEU A 223 -8.91 0.78 -3.01
CA LEU A 223 -9.57 0.86 -4.31
C LEU A 223 -10.24 -0.47 -4.67
N TYR A 224 -9.54 -1.59 -4.52
CA TYR A 224 -10.07 -2.93 -4.79
C TYR A 224 -11.22 -3.28 -3.82
N ILE A 225 -11.05 -3.04 -2.53
CA ILE A 225 -12.06 -3.30 -1.50
C ILE A 225 -13.34 -2.51 -1.78
N PHE A 226 -13.26 -1.19 -1.97
CA PHE A 226 -14.46 -0.36 -2.17
C PHE A 226 -15.11 -0.55 -3.54
N HIS A 227 -14.43 -1.19 -4.48
CA HIS A 227 -15.03 -1.60 -5.74
C HIS A 227 -15.95 -2.83 -5.57
N HIS A 228 -15.56 -3.78 -4.72
CA HIS A 228 -16.20 -5.10 -4.63
C HIS A 228 -17.00 -5.32 -3.35
N CYS A 229 -16.45 -4.93 -2.21
CA CYS A 229 -16.93 -5.34 -0.90
C CYS A 229 -17.57 -4.19 -0.12
N ASP A 230 -18.44 -4.55 0.84
CA ASP A 230 -18.83 -3.66 1.92
C ASP A 230 -17.72 -3.65 2.97
N PHE A 231 -17.18 -2.47 3.29
CA PHE A 231 -16.11 -2.30 4.26
C PHE A 231 -16.36 -1.07 5.13
N PHE A 232 -16.37 -1.25 6.46
CA PHE A 232 -16.75 -0.19 7.42
C PHE A 232 -18.11 0.48 7.13
N GLY A 233 -19.05 -0.23 6.51
CA GLY A 233 -20.36 0.31 6.13
C GLY A 233 -20.33 1.21 4.90
N ILE A 234 -19.21 1.26 4.18
CA ILE A 234 -19.11 1.84 2.84
C ILE A 234 -19.54 0.77 1.85
N ARG A 235 -20.61 1.04 1.11
CA ARG A 235 -21.14 0.09 0.13
C ARG A 235 -20.24 0.02 -1.11
N PRO A 236 -20.15 -1.15 -1.76
CA PRO A 236 -19.38 -1.29 -2.99
C PRO A 236 -19.98 -0.41 -4.08
N LYS A 237 -19.13 0.37 -4.74
CA LYS A 237 -19.51 1.23 -5.87
C LYS A 237 -18.40 1.19 -6.91
N LYS A 238 -18.78 1.27 -8.18
CA LYS A 238 -17.82 1.48 -9.27
C LYS A 238 -16.99 2.73 -8.95
N GLN A 239 -15.69 2.52 -8.77
CA GLN A 239 -14.72 3.59 -8.52
C GLN A 239 -14.40 4.33 -9.82
N SER A 240 -14.22 5.65 -9.72
CA SER A 240 -14.00 6.52 -10.88
C SER A 240 -12.72 6.17 -11.63
N ASP A 241 -12.73 6.35 -12.95
CA ASP A 241 -11.55 6.13 -13.79
C ASP A 241 -10.44 7.15 -13.47
N ASP A 242 -10.81 8.37 -13.04
CA ASP A 242 -9.84 9.40 -12.63
C ASP A 242 -9.01 8.98 -11.41
N LYS A 243 -9.64 8.37 -10.39
CA LYS A 243 -8.90 7.85 -9.21
C LYS A 243 -7.94 6.74 -9.60
N LEU A 244 -8.39 5.84 -10.47
CA LEU A 244 -7.54 4.77 -11.00
C LEU A 244 -6.34 5.35 -11.74
N LEU A 245 -6.57 6.32 -12.64
CA LEU A 245 -5.53 6.95 -13.45
C LEU A 245 -4.53 7.72 -12.58
N PHE A 246 -5.02 8.43 -11.56
CA PHE A 246 -4.17 9.14 -10.60
C PHE A 246 -3.24 8.19 -9.85
N ILE A 247 -3.77 7.07 -9.31
CA ILE A 247 -2.94 6.06 -8.65
C ILE A 247 -1.88 5.53 -9.62
N HIS A 248 -2.27 5.15 -10.83
CA HIS A 248 -1.33 4.63 -11.83
C HIS A 248 -0.21 5.61 -12.14
N PHE A 249 -0.56 6.88 -12.36
CA PHE A 249 0.41 7.90 -12.70
C PHE A 249 1.39 8.13 -11.54
N ALA A 250 0.87 8.29 -10.32
CA ALA A 250 1.69 8.48 -9.12
C ALA A 250 2.57 7.24 -8.84
N GLU A 251 2.02 6.05 -9.01
CA GLU A 251 2.73 4.79 -8.81
C GLU A 251 3.84 4.59 -9.84
N MET A 252 3.59 4.85 -11.13
CA MET A 252 4.61 4.75 -12.18
C MET A 252 5.77 5.70 -11.93
N MET A 253 5.49 6.94 -11.48
CA MET A 253 6.53 7.89 -11.15
C MET A 253 7.38 7.42 -9.95
N ILE A 254 6.73 7.09 -8.84
CA ILE A 254 7.44 6.75 -7.59
C ILE A 254 8.11 5.39 -7.69
N CYS A 255 7.39 4.35 -8.15
CA CYS A 255 7.98 3.02 -8.34
C CYS A 255 9.07 3.03 -9.40
N GLY A 256 8.97 3.87 -10.44
CA GLY A 256 10.02 4.00 -11.45
C GLY A 256 11.32 4.52 -10.85
N ILE A 257 11.25 5.56 -10.02
CA ILE A 257 12.41 6.11 -9.31
C ILE A 257 13.00 5.06 -8.35
N ILE A 258 12.17 4.45 -7.51
CA ILE A 258 12.61 3.46 -6.52
C ILE A 258 13.23 2.24 -7.20
N PHE A 259 12.62 1.75 -8.28
CA PHE A 259 13.15 0.61 -9.04
C PHE A 259 14.49 0.93 -9.68
N PHE A 260 14.65 2.13 -10.24
CA PHE A 260 15.93 2.56 -10.82
C PHE A 260 17.02 2.59 -9.74
N ILE A 261 16.76 3.25 -8.61
CA ILE A 261 17.70 3.32 -7.48
C ILE A 261 18.06 1.91 -7.00
N PHE A 262 17.05 1.05 -6.84
CA PHE A 262 17.26 -0.32 -6.38
C PHE A 262 18.09 -1.16 -7.36
N ILE A 263 17.91 -0.99 -8.67
CA ILE A 263 18.76 -1.63 -9.68
C ILE A 263 20.21 -1.17 -9.55
N PHE A 264 20.47 0.13 -9.34
CA PHE A 264 21.84 0.62 -9.15
C PHE A 264 22.50 -0.02 -7.94
N LEU A 265 21.78 -0.11 -6.81
CA LEU A 265 22.27 -0.78 -5.61
C LEU A 265 22.57 -2.27 -5.86
N LEU A 266 21.71 -2.98 -6.58
CA LEU A 266 21.95 -4.37 -6.96
C LEU A 266 23.19 -4.51 -7.87
N PHE A 267 23.36 -3.63 -8.85
CA PHE A 267 24.55 -3.65 -9.72
C PHE A 267 25.83 -3.35 -8.95
N GLU A 268 25.81 -2.38 -8.04
CA GLU A 268 26.95 -2.05 -7.20
C GLU A 268 27.34 -3.24 -6.31
N ALA A 269 26.36 -3.86 -5.65
CA ALA A 269 26.59 -5.06 -4.84
C ALA A 269 27.18 -6.23 -5.64
N LEU A 270 26.76 -6.41 -6.90
CA LEU A 270 27.30 -7.45 -7.79
C LEU A 270 28.70 -7.15 -8.33
N LEU A 271 29.11 -5.88 -8.37
CA LEU A 271 30.43 -5.45 -8.86
C LEU A 271 31.50 -5.40 -7.75
N GLN A 272 31.07 -5.48 -6.49
CA GLN A 272 31.97 -5.54 -5.33
C GLN A 272 32.49 -6.97 -5.03
N GLU A 273 31.96 -7.99 -5.72
CA GLU A 273 32.57 -9.33 -5.84
C GLU A 273 33.72 -9.37 -6.88
#